data_AF-A0A1H4KW23-F1
#
_entry.id   AF-A0A1H4KW23-F1
#
_cell.length_a   1.000
_cell.length_b   1.000
_cell.length_c   1.000
_cell.angle_alpha   90.00
_cell.angle_beta   90.00
_cell.angle_gamma   90.00
#
_symmetry.space_group_name_H-M   'P 1'
#
loop_
_entity.id
_entity.type
_entity.pdbx_description
1 polymer ?
#
loop_
_entity_poly.entity_id
_entity_poly.type
_entity_poly.pdbx_seq_one_letter_code
_entity_poly.pdbx_strand_id
1 'polypeptide(L)'
;MTASARRTFAPLCLLMASMAQAQALSSLHIGDASRKLAALGKPASSQADGDRAVARWTLPNGNDLSATTGKNSRIVYLEANWNRVNNATGSDLSWLRFGTTTLTEIRKHFGSNGFAFKGQAGQLLADDGAVLLNSYEVGDAVITFYNKVNNAEVAKLDPNGQSTFADHARLDAISIASQSYAMTEWGDRVYDPQYKKITWK
;
A
#
# COMPACT_ATOMS: atom_id res chain seq x y z
N MET A 1 -14.30 63.10 28.45
CA MET A 1 -13.87 61.75 28.85
C MET A 1 -14.67 60.74 28.05
N THR A 2 -14.11 60.22 26.96
CA THR A 2 -14.76 59.25 26.07
C THR A 2 -13.73 58.18 25.73
N ALA A 3 -13.95 56.96 26.26
CA ALA A 3 -13.04 55.83 26.12
C ALA A 3 -13.22 55.17 24.75
N SER A 4 -12.13 55.11 23.99
CA SER A 4 -12.04 54.42 22.68
C SER A 4 -11.75 52.92 22.91
N ALA A 5 -12.72 52.07 22.59
CA ALA A 5 -12.56 50.61 22.64
C ALA A 5 -11.67 50.11 21.49
N ARG A 6 -10.51 49.52 21.81
CA ARG A 6 -9.66 48.81 20.85
C ARG A 6 -10.25 47.41 20.62
N ARG A 7 -10.65 47.12 19.38
CA ARG A 7 -10.97 45.76 18.92
C ARG A 7 -9.68 45.09 18.48
N THR A 8 -9.19 44.14 19.28
CA THR A 8 -8.12 43.22 18.90
C THR A 8 -8.70 42.14 17.97
N PHE A 9 -8.28 42.15 16.70
CA PHE A 9 -8.49 41.03 15.78
C PHE A 9 -7.47 39.93 16.11
N ALA A 10 -7.94 38.77 16.54
CA ALA A 10 -7.13 37.56 16.62
C ALA A 10 -7.05 36.92 15.22
N PRO A 11 -5.85 36.57 14.71
CA PRO A 11 -5.76 35.81 13.47
C PRO A 11 -6.23 34.38 13.72
N LEU A 12 -7.30 33.99 13.03
CA LEU A 12 -7.78 32.62 12.93
C LEU A 12 -6.71 31.80 12.20
N CYS A 13 -5.89 31.07 12.97
CA CYS A 13 -4.87 30.18 12.42
C CYS A 13 -5.59 28.96 11.82
N LEU A 14 -5.79 28.96 10.50
CA LEU A 14 -6.32 27.84 9.75
C LEU A 14 -5.25 26.74 9.71
N LEU A 15 -5.27 25.85 10.72
CA LEU A 15 -4.56 24.57 10.67
C LEU A 15 -5.24 23.71 9.59
N MET A 16 -4.77 23.82 8.34
CA MET A 16 -5.07 22.84 7.30
C MET A 16 -4.56 21.49 7.79
N ALA A 17 -5.49 20.62 8.18
CA ALA A 17 -5.20 19.24 8.55
C ALA A 17 -4.62 18.48 7.35
N SER A 18 -3.30 18.41 7.25
CA SER A 18 -2.59 17.59 6.27
C SER A 18 -2.48 16.13 6.71
N MET A 19 -3.50 15.60 7.41
CA MET A 19 -3.46 14.27 7.98
C MET A 19 -4.47 13.37 7.27
N ALA A 20 -4.02 12.58 6.28
CA ALA A 20 -4.56 11.26 5.93
C ALA A 20 -4.31 10.80 4.48
N GLN A 21 -3.74 11.60 3.57
CA GLN A 21 -3.37 11.09 2.21
C GLN A 21 -2.40 9.88 2.29
N ALA A 22 -1.80 9.74 3.46
CA ALA A 22 -0.80 8.78 3.85
C ALA A 22 -1.17 7.28 3.78
N GLN A 23 -2.44 6.90 3.82
CA GLN A 23 -2.82 5.48 3.92
C GLN A 23 -3.92 5.14 2.94
N ALA A 24 -3.91 5.82 1.80
CA ALA A 24 -4.96 5.72 0.82
C ALA A 24 -4.51 4.93 -0.41
N LEU A 25 -5.41 4.13 -0.96
CA LEU A 25 -5.37 3.70 -2.35
C LEU A 25 -6.64 4.22 -3.03
N SER A 26 -6.48 5.01 -4.09
CA SER A 26 -7.52 5.74 -4.81
C SER A 26 -8.41 6.57 -3.88
N SER A 27 -7.77 7.29 -2.93
CA SER A 27 -8.44 8.09 -1.88
C SER A 27 -9.30 7.29 -0.88
N LEU A 28 -9.18 5.95 -0.86
CA LEU A 28 -9.88 5.07 0.08
C LEU A 28 -8.96 4.63 1.21
N HIS A 29 -9.50 4.58 2.43
CA HIS A 29 -8.76 4.17 3.63
C HIS A 29 -9.32 2.89 4.24
N ILE A 30 -8.49 2.20 5.00
CA ILE A 30 -8.99 1.15 5.90
C ILE A 30 -9.92 1.77 6.95
N GLY A 31 -11.05 1.12 7.20
CA GLY A 31 -12.11 1.61 8.10
C GLY A 31 -13.15 2.52 7.44
N ASP A 32 -12.93 2.94 6.19
CA ASP A 32 -13.93 3.69 5.44
C ASP A 32 -15.22 2.89 5.24
N ALA A 33 -16.35 3.59 5.18
CA ALA A 33 -17.63 2.97 4.87
C ALA A 33 -17.66 2.47 3.42
N SER A 34 -18.22 1.29 3.17
CA SER A 34 -18.31 0.66 1.84
C SER A 34 -18.94 1.56 0.78
N ARG A 35 -19.86 2.45 1.17
CA ARG A 35 -20.47 3.44 0.25
C ARG A 35 -19.46 4.36 -0.46
N LYS A 36 -18.26 4.57 0.11
CA LYS A 36 -17.20 5.36 -0.53
C LYS A 36 -16.68 4.70 -1.82
N LEU A 37 -16.80 3.37 -1.94
CA LEU A 37 -16.44 2.62 -3.14
C LEU A 37 -17.27 3.04 -4.37
N ALA A 38 -18.44 3.65 -4.18
CA ALA A 38 -19.25 4.18 -5.28
C ALA A 38 -18.50 5.26 -6.10
N ALA A 39 -17.53 5.94 -5.51
CA ALA A 39 -16.68 6.92 -6.22
C ALA A 39 -15.82 6.28 -7.32
N LEU A 40 -15.59 4.96 -7.27
CA LEU A 40 -14.85 4.21 -8.29
C LEU A 40 -15.75 3.76 -9.46
N GLY A 41 -17.07 4.02 -9.38
CA GLY A 41 -18.04 3.51 -10.35
C GLY A 41 -18.36 2.02 -10.15
N LYS A 42 -18.93 1.41 -11.21
CA LYS A 42 -19.35 0.00 -11.17
C LYS A 42 -18.11 -0.92 -11.17
N PRO A 43 -18.03 -1.89 -10.24
CA PRO A 43 -16.92 -2.84 -10.25
C PRO A 43 -16.97 -3.76 -11.48
N ALA A 44 -15.80 -4.14 -11.96
CA ALA A 44 -15.63 -5.16 -12.99
C ALA A 44 -16.05 -6.55 -12.50
N SER A 45 -15.83 -6.83 -11.21
CA SER A 45 -16.35 -8.03 -10.53
C SER A 45 -16.66 -7.75 -9.07
N SER A 46 -17.63 -8.47 -8.53
CA SER A 46 -17.96 -8.45 -7.11
C SER A 46 -18.38 -9.84 -6.67
N GLN A 47 -17.88 -10.27 -5.52
CA GLN A 47 -18.14 -11.60 -4.97
C GLN A 47 -18.27 -11.53 -3.44
N ALA A 48 -19.21 -12.31 -2.89
CA ALA A 48 -19.27 -12.56 -1.46
C ALA A 48 -18.24 -13.65 -1.07
N ASP A 49 -17.56 -13.43 0.05
CA ASP A 49 -16.56 -14.32 0.63
C ASP A 49 -16.84 -14.48 2.13
N GLY A 50 -17.70 -15.45 2.46
CA GLY A 50 -18.24 -15.60 3.81
C GLY A 50 -18.94 -14.33 4.31
N ASP A 51 -18.50 -13.81 5.45
CA ASP A 51 -19.00 -12.57 6.07
C ASP A 51 -18.39 -11.29 5.44
N ARG A 52 -17.75 -11.41 4.29
CA ARG A 52 -17.06 -10.33 3.57
C ARG A 52 -17.57 -10.21 2.14
N ALA A 53 -17.27 -9.07 1.53
CA ALA A 53 -17.47 -8.87 0.10
C ALA A 53 -16.18 -8.32 -0.52
N VAL A 54 -15.81 -8.85 -1.67
CA VAL A 54 -14.65 -8.42 -2.46
C VAL A 54 -15.17 -7.82 -3.75
N ALA A 55 -14.70 -6.63 -4.09
CA ALA A 55 -14.99 -5.97 -5.35
C ALA A 55 -13.69 -5.54 -6.04
N ARG A 56 -13.70 -5.55 -7.38
CA ARG A 56 -12.54 -5.22 -8.21
C ARG A 56 -12.90 -4.21 -9.30
N TRP A 57 -12.00 -3.29 -9.57
CA TRP A 57 -12.10 -2.26 -10.61
C TRP A 57 -10.82 -2.23 -11.42
N THR A 58 -10.93 -1.92 -12.71
CA THR A 58 -9.82 -1.40 -13.49
C THR A 58 -9.96 0.11 -13.51
N LEU A 59 -8.94 0.81 -13.00
CA LEU A 59 -8.92 2.26 -12.85
C LEU A 59 -8.61 2.94 -14.19
N PRO A 60 -8.94 4.24 -14.35
CA PRO A 60 -8.66 4.99 -15.59
C PRO A 60 -7.18 5.03 -15.98
N ASN A 61 -6.28 4.84 -15.02
CA ASN A 61 -4.84 4.82 -15.22
C ASN A 61 -4.32 3.44 -15.68
N GLY A 62 -5.18 2.42 -15.76
CA GLY A 62 -4.85 1.06 -16.18
C GLY A 62 -4.49 0.10 -15.05
N ASN A 63 -4.34 0.60 -13.81
CA ASN A 63 -4.12 -0.25 -12.64
C ASN A 63 -5.44 -0.94 -12.25
N ASP A 64 -5.33 -2.12 -11.66
CA ASP A 64 -6.45 -2.75 -10.98
C ASP A 64 -6.46 -2.35 -9.50
N LEU A 65 -7.65 -2.19 -8.94
CA LEU A 65 -7.88 -1.99 -7.53
C LEU A 65 -8.88 -3.05 -7.05
N SER A 66 -8.58 -3.69 -5.93
CA SER A 66 -9.53 -4.51 -5.20
C SER A 66 -9.76 -3.97 -3.80
N ALA A 67 -10.98 -4.15 -3.29
CA ALA A 67 -11.35 -3.80 -1.94
C ALA A 67 -12.13 -4.95 -1.30
N THR A 68 -11.79 -5.28 -0.06
CA THR A 68 -12.59 -6.18 0.78
C THR A 68 -13.31 -5.38 1.85
N THR A 69 -14.62 -5.56 1.96
CA THR A 69 -15.43 -5.02 3.04
C THR A 69 -15.82 -6.10 4.03
N GLY A 70 -15.69 -5.82 5.32
CA GLY A 70 -16.13 -6.72 6.39
C GLY A 70 -17.61 -6.59 6.71
N LYS A 71 -18.09 -7.43 7.63
CA LYS A 71 -19.49 -7.52 8.11
C LYS A 71 -20.10 -6.19 8.55
N ASN A 72 -19.29 -5.29 9.11
CA ASN A 72 -19.71 -3.95 9.54
C ASN A 72 -19.79 -2.93 8.39
N SER A 73 -19.73 -3.39 7.13
CA SER A 73 -19.71 -2.56 5.92
C SER A 73 -18.56 -1.55 5.91
N ARG A 74 -17.42 -1.91 6.50
CA ARG A 74 -16.19 -1.12 6.45
C ARG A 74 -15.13 -1.80 5.59
N ILE A 75 -14.31 -1.01 4.91
CA ILE A 75 -13.16 -1.49 4.16
C ILE A 75 -12.13 -2.05 5.14
N VAL A 76 -11.73 -3.30 4.94
CA VAL A 76 -10.72 -4.00 5.77
C VAL A 76 -9.47 -4.37 4.98
N TYR A 77 -9.54 -4.30 3.65
CA TYR A 77 -8.44 -4.56 2.75
C TYR A 77 -8.57 -3.72 1.48
N LEU A 78 -7.44 -3.24 0.98
CA LEU A 78 -7.27 -2.59 -0.31
C LEU A 78 -6.02 -3.17 -0.97
N GLU A 79 -6.07 -3.42 -2.27
CA GLU A 79 -4.89 -3.81 -3.04
C GLU A 79 -4.93 -3.14 -4.41
N ALA A 80 -3.85 -2.45 -4.76
CA ALA A 80 -3.64 -1.88 -6.08
C ALA A 80 -2.55 -2.68 -6.81
N ASN A 81 -2.86 -3.13 -8.02
CA ASN A 81 -1.95 -3.85 -8.90
C ASN A 81 -1.73 -3.04 -10.18
N TRP A 82 -0.48 -2.97 -10.62
CA TRP A 82 -0.09 -2.20 -11.80
C TRP A 82 -0.69 -2.70 -13.12
N ASN A 83 -0.97 -4.00 -13.24
CA ASN A 83 -1.38 -4.66 -14.49
C ASN A 83 -0.41 -4.46 -15.69
N ARG A 84 0.75 -3.81 -15.48
CA ARG A 84 1.86 -3.63 -16.42
C ARG A 84 1.49 -2.95 -17.74
N VAL A 85 0.41 -2.17 -17.76
CA VAL A 85 -0.06 -1.48 -18.98
C VAL A 85 0.80 -0.23 -19.28
N ASN A 86 1.31 0.47 -18.26
CA ASN A 86 2.12 1.68 -18.46
C ASN A 86 3.08 1.95 -17.28
N ASN A 87 4.39 2.02 -17.51
CA ASN A 87 5.37 2.27 -16.42
C ASN A 87 5.24 3.66 -15.76
N ALA A 88 4.44 4.55 -16.33
CA ALA A 88 4.12 5.86 -15.78
C ALA A 88 2.94 5.86 -14.80
N THR A 89 2.25 4.73 -14.59
CA THR A 89 1.13 4.68 -13.65
C THR A 89 1.64 4.85 -12.21
N GLY A 90 1.48 6.06 -11.68
CA GLY A 90 1.81 6.34 -10.28
C GLY A 90 0.92 5.54 -9.33
N SER A 91 1.42 5.30 -8.12
CA SER A 91 0.55 4.95 -7.01
C SER A 91 0.00 6.22 -6.36
N ASP A 92 -1.04 6.11 -5.54
CA ASP A 92 -1.53 7.24 -4.73
C ASP A 92 -0.50 7.72 -3.70
N LEU A 93 0.56 6.94 -3.46
CA LEU A 93 1.70 7.32 -2.66
C LEU A 93 2.73 8.00 -3.57
N SER A 94 2.92 9.30 -3.40
CA SER A 94 3.65 10.16 -4.35
C SER A 94 5.12 9.79 -4.58
N TRP A 95 5.75 9.07 -3.65
CA TRP A 95 7.13 8.60 -3.76
C TRP A 95 7.26 7.22 -4.41
N LEU A 96 6.13 6.56 -4.74
CA LEU A 96 6.08 5.23 -5.32
C LEU A 96 5.58 5.26 -6.77
N ARG A 97 6.27 4.49 -7.62
CA ARG A 97 5.92 4.29 -9.03
C ARG A 97 6.03 2.81 -9.36
N PHE A 98 4.96 2.23 -9.90
CA PHE A 98 4.98 0.84 -10.33
C PHE A 98 5.99 0.61 -11.46
N GLY A 99 6.63 -0.56 -11.45
CA GLY A 99 7.69 -0.95 -12.38
C GLY A 99 9.01 -0.18 -12.23
N THR A 100 9.04 0.88 -11.42
CA THR A 100 10.20 1.78 -11.30
C THR A 100 10.78 1.76 -9.90
N THR A 101 9.95 1.93 -8.86
CA THR A 101 10.44 1.93 -7.48
C THR A 101 11.02 0.56 -7.13
N THR A 102 12.25 0.57 -6.66
CA THR A 102 13.00 -0.62 -6.30
C THR A 102 12.71 -1.06 -4.86
N LEU A 103 12.90 -2.35 -4.60
CA LEU A 103 12.86 -2.87 -3.24
C LEU A 103 13.88 -2.17 -2.32
N THR A 104 15.07 -1.86 -2.85
CA THR A 104 16.11 -1.12 -2.11
C THR A 104 15.65 0.27 -1.69
N GLU A 105 14.92 1.00 -2.54
CA GLU A 105 14.35 2.31 -2.21
C GLU A 105 13.28 2.21 -1.11
N ILE A 106 12.42 1.20 -1.17
CA ILE A 106 11.40 0.94 -0.14
C ILE A 106 12.08 0.66 1.22
N ARG A 107 13.05 -0.24 1.25
CA ARG A 107 13.82 -0.57 2.46
C ARG A 107 14.55 0.65 3.02
N LYS A 108 15.14 1.47 2.15
CA LYS A 108 15.80 2.73 2.54
C LYS A 108 14.80 3.73 3.11
N HIS A 109 13.61 3.84 2.53
CA HIS A 109 12.56 4.74 3.00
C HIS A 109 12.09 4.38 4.42
N PHE A 110 11.91 3.09 4.71
CA PHE A 110 11.45 2.61 6.02
C PHE A 110 12.59 2.22 7.00
N GLY A 111 13.84 2.25 6.55
CA GLY A 111 15.02 1.92 7.35
C GLY A 111 15.14 0.47 7.80
N SER A 112 14.38 -0.46 7.21
CA SER A 112 14.40 -1.90 7.53
C SER A 112 13.75 -2.75 6.43
N ASN A 113 13.89 -4.07 6.52
CA ASN A 113 13.14 -5.02 5.68
C ASN A 113 11.66 -5.16 6.10
N GLY A 114 11.21 -4.47 7.15
CA GLY A 114 9.85 -4.60 7.65
C GLY A 114 9.67 -5.89 8.45
N PHE A 115 8.55 -6.57 8.20
CA PHE A 115 8.30 -7.92 8.68
C PHE A 115 7.75 -8.80 7.56
N ALA A 116 7.83 -10.11 7.77
CA ALA A 116 7.14 -11.12 6.97
C ALA A 116 6.09 -11.83 7.83
N PHE A 117 5.08 -12.42 7.21
CA PHE A 117 4.15 -13.31 7.91
C PHE A 117 4.76 -14.70 8.08
N LYS A 118 4.52 -15.35 9.23
CA LYS A 118 5.10 -16.65 9.56
C LYS A 118 4.66 -17.69 8.53
N GLY A 119 5.63 -18.45 8.00
CA GLY A 119 5.39 -19.39 6.91
C GLY A 119 5.52 -18.79 5.50
N GLN A 120 5.64 -17.46 5.39
CA GLN A 120 6.07 -16.77 4.18
C GLN A 120 7.47 -16.22 4.43
N ALA A 121 8.48 -16.69 3.68
CA ALA A 121 9.88 -16.26 3.86
C ALA A 121 10.13 -14.81 3.38
N GLY A 122 9.11 -13.96 3.29
CA GLY A 122 9.18 -12.67 2.60
C GLY A 122 9.40 -12.81 1.08
N GLN A 123 9.27 -14.03 0.56
CA GLN A 123 9.44 -14.36 -0.85
C GLN A 123 8.41 -15.42 -1.26
N LEU A 124 7.80 -15.19 -2.40
CA LEU A 124 7.04 -16.18 -3.15
C LEU A 124 7.83 -16.44 -4.44
N LEU A 125 8.33 -17.67 -4.60
CA LEU A 125 8.92 -18.09 -5.86
C LEU A 125 7.81 -18.24 -6.89
N ALA A 126 8.01 -17.67 -8.06
CA ALA A 126 7.13 -17.82 -9.21
C ALA A 126 7.90 -18.56 -10.32
N ASP A 127 7.19 -19.28 -11.19
CA ASP A 127 7.84 -20.01 -12.29
C ASP A 127 8.70 -19.09 -13.18
N ASP A 128 8.29 -17.81 -13.31
CA ASP A 128 8.99 -16.77 -14.05
C ASP A 128 9.65 -15.73 -13.12
N GLY A 129 10.27 -16.16 -12.03
CA GLY A 129 11.12 -15.32 -11.17
C GLY A 129 10.70 -15.28 -9.71
N ALA A 130 10.60 -14.09 -9.12
CA ALA A 130 10.30 -13.95 -7.69
C ALA A 130 9.38 -12.76 -7.40
N VAL A 131 8.55 -12.93 -6.38
CA VAL A 131 7.84 -11.84 -5.70
C VAL A 131 8.41 -11.73 -4.30
N LEU A 132 8.94 -10.56 -3.96
CA LEU A 132 9.50 -10.22 -2.67
C LEU A 132 8.54 -9.31 -1.92
N LEU A 133 8.17 -9.71 -0.71
CA LEU A 133 7.17 -9.04 0.10
C LEU A 133 7.82 -8.33 1.28
N ASN A 134 7.39 -7.08 1.49
CA ASN A 134 7.80 -6.30 2.64
C ASN A 134 6.59 -5.65 3.28
N SER A 135 6.34 -6.01 4.53
CA SER A 135 5.20 -5.50 5.28
C SER A 135 5.66 -4.55 6.38
N TYR A 136 4.88 -3.50 6.60
CA TYR A 136 5.14 -2.50 7.63
C TYR A 136 3.85 -2.17 8.35
N GLU A 137 3.91 -2.00 9.67
CA GLU A 137 2.79 -1.44 10.42
C GLU A 137 2.83 0.07 10.29
N VAL A 138 1.71 0.63 9.86
CA VAL A 138 1.52 2.07 9.74
C VAL A 138 0.25 2.43 10.48
N GLY A 139 0.38 3.10 11.62
CA GLY A 139 -0.75 3.37 12.52
C GLY A 139 -1.48 2.07 12.90
N ASP A 140 -2.75 1.97 12.52
CA ASP A 140 -3.63 0.82 12.77
C ASP A 140 -3.84 -0.08 11.53
N ALA A 141 -2.98 0.09 10.51
CA ALA A 141 -2.99 -0.71 9.29
C ALA A 141 -1.64 -1.40 9.07
N VAL A 142 -1.66 -2.41 8.21
CA VAL A 142 -0.46 -3.03 7.63
C VAL A 142 -0.42 -2.65 6.15
N ILE A 143 0.71 -2.13 5.69
CA ILE A 143 1.00 -1.96 4.26
C ILE A 143 1.97 -3.05 3.82
N THR A 144 1.71 -3.67 2.67
CA THR A 144 2.57 -4.68 2.07
C THR A 144 2.95 -4.25 0.66
N PHE A 145 4.24 -4.28 0.35
CA PHE A 145 4.76 -4.04 -0.98
C PHE A 145 5.10 -5.36 -1.64
N TYR A 146 4.60 -5.56 -2.86
CA TYR A 146 4.88 -6.73 -3.68
C TYR A 146 5.85 -6.29 -4.76
N ASN A 147 7.11 -6.72 -4.63
CA ASN A 147 8.17 -6.37 -5.57
C ASN A 147 8.45 -7.59 -6.45
N LYS A 148 8.23 -7.46 -7.75
CA LYS A 148 8.40 -8.57 -8.70
C LYS A 148 9.66 -8.36 -9.54
N VAL A 149 10.29 -9.47 -9.88
CA VAL A 149 11.34 -9.55 -10.88
C VAL A 149 11.14 -10.83 -11.67
N ASN A 150 11.30 -10.76 -13.00
CA ASN A 150 11.28 -11.97 -13.82
C ASN A 150 12.67 -12.43 -14.26
N ASN A 151 12.78 -13.70 -14.66
CA ASN A 151 14.06 -14.31 -15.03
C ASN A 151 14.71 -13.60 -16.22
N ALA A 152 13.90 -13.15 -17.19
CA ALA A 152 14.40 -12.42 -18.36
C ALA A 152 14.98 -11.05 -18.01
N GLU A 153 14.42 -10.34 -17.04
CA GLU A 153 14.92 -9.08 -16.51
C GLU A 153 16.24 -9.30 -15.77
N VAL A 154 16.34 -10.34 -14.91
CA VAL A 154 17.61 -10.67 -14.25
C VAL A 154 18.69 -11.01 -15.27
N ALA A 155 18.40 -11.86 -16.27
CA ALA A 155 19.38 -12.22 -17.28
C ALA A 155 19.91 -11.01 -18.08
N LYS A 156 19.08 -9.95 -18.24
CA LYS A 156 19.48 -8.69 -18.89
C LYS A 156 20.27 -7.76 -17.97
N LEU A 157 19.82 -7.63 -16.72
CA LEU A 157 20.38 -6.67 -15.75
C LEU A 157 21.64 -7.20 -15.06
N ASP A 158 21.78 -8.52 -14.96
CA ASP A 158 22.91 -9.20 -14.34
C ASP A 158 23.32 -10.44 -15.16
N PRO A 159 23.87 -10.24 -16.38
CA PRO A 159 24.30 -11.33 -17.24
C PRO A 159 25.42 -12.20 -16.63
N ASN A 160 26.09 -11.70 -15.58
CA ASN A 160 27.21 -12.38 -14.91
C ASN A 160 26.82 -13.02 -13.57
N GLY A 161 25.55 -12.90 -13.15
CA GLY A 161 25.00 -13.51 -11.93
C GLY A 161 25.68 -13.06 -10.63
N GLN A 162 26.09 -11.80 -10.54
CA GLN A 162 26.80 -11.25 -9.38
C GLN A 162 25.89 -10.64 -8.31
N SER A 163 24.60 -10.48 -8.60
CA SER A 163 23.61 -9.79 -7.76
C SER A 163 22.46 -10.70 -7.38
N THR A 164 21.65 -10.26 -6.42
CA THR A 164 20.49 -11.01 -5.95
C THR A 164 19.23 -10.58 -6.70
N PHE A 165 18.20 -11.45 -6.74
CA PHE A 165 16.87 -11.07 -7.24
C PHE A 165 16.33 -9.79 -6.57
N ALA A 166 16.68 -9.56 -5.31
CA ALA A 166 16.23 -8.39 -4.55
C ALA A 166 16.76 -7.06 -5.12
N ASP A 167 17.92 -7.06 -5.77
CA ASP A 167 18.52 -5.85 -6.36
C ASP A 167 17.74 -5.37 -7.61
N HIS A 168 17.06 -6.31 -8.26
CA HIS A 168 16.31 -6.07 -9.49
C HIS A 168 14.80 -6.00 -9.30
N ALA A 169 14.28 -6.41 -8.14
CA ALA A 169 12.86 -6.37 -7.85
C ALA A 169 12.31 -4.93 -7.85
N ARG A 170 11.18 -4.77 -8.53
CA ARG A 170 10.45 -3.50 -8.68
C ARG A 170 9.02 -3.64 -8.21
N LEU A 171 8.46 -2.56 -7.69
CA LEU A 171 7.10 -2.52 -7.18
C LEU A 171 6.08 -2.91 -8.26
N ASP A 172 5.25 -3.90 -7.97
CA ASP A 172 4.22 -4.45 -8.87
C ASP A 172 2.81 -4.29 -8.27
N ALA A 173 2.70 -4.42 -6.95
CA ALA A 173 1.45 -4.18 -6.22
C ALA A 173 1.71 -3.60 -4.82
N ILE A 174 0.68 -2.95 -4.28
CA ILE A 174 0.62 -2.47 -2.89
C ILE A 174 -0.68 -2.99 -2.29
N SER A 175 -0.63 -3.53 -1.09
CA SER A 175 -1.84 -3.76 -0.30
C SER A 175 -1.81 -3.02 1.03
N ILE A 176 -2.99 -2.63 1.49
CA ILE A 176 -3.22 -2.05 2.81
C ILE A 176 -4.31 -2.89 3.48
N ALA A 177 -4.08 -3.34 4.70
CA ALA A 177 -5.00 -4.18 5.46
C ALA A 177 -5.23 -3.61 6.85
N SER A 178 -6.42 -3.81 7.42
CA SER A 178 -6.57 -3.67 8.87
C SER A 178 -5.69 -4.70 9.58
N GLN A 179 -5.17 -4.37 10.77
CA GLN A 179 -4.36 -5.32 11.52
C GLN A 179 -5.08 -6.65 11.79
N SER A 180 -6.38 -6.59 12.09
CA SER A 180 -7.21 -7.77 12.34
C SER A 180 -7.41 -8.65 11.10
N TYR A 181 -7.60 -8.02 9.93
CA TYR A 181 -7.69 -8.72 8.66
C TYR A 181 -6.36 -9.41 8.36
N ALA A 182 -5.24 -8.67 8.41
CA ALA A 182 -3.91 -9.19 8.17
C ALA A 182 -3.57 -10.40 9.07
N MET A 183 -3.92 -10.31 10.36
CA MET A 183 -3.70 -11.40 11.32
C MET A 183 -4.53 -12.64 10.98
N THR A 184 -5.78 -12.46 10.53
CA THR A 184 -6.67 -13.57 10.19
C THR A 184 -6.25 -14.26 8.89
N GLU A 185 -5.85 -13.48 7.88
CA GLU A 185 -5.49 -14.01 6.56
C GLU A 185 -4.08 -14.58 6.49
N TRP A 186 -3.12 -13.96 7.20
CA TRP A 186 -1.71 -14.25 7.03
C TRP A 186 -1.01 -14.70 8.33
N GLY A 187 -1.63 -14.50 9.48
CA GLY A 187 -1.14 -15.01 10.76
C GLY A 187 -0.05 -14.18 11.44
N ASP A 188 0.79 -14.86 12.22
CA ASP A 188 1.85 -14.27 13.03
C ASP A 188 2.90 -13.54 12.18
N ARG A 189 3.66 -12.64 12.80
CA ARG A 189 4.66 -11.80 12.12
C ARG A 189 6.07 -12.11 12.62
N VAL A 190 7.03 -12.09 11.70
CA VAL A 190 8.46 -12.21 11.96
C VAL A 190 9.13 -10.90 11.54
N TYR A 191 9.57 -10.12 12.53
CA TYR A 191 10.13 -8.80 12.33
C TYR A 191 11.62 -8.85 12.01
N ASP A 192 12.06 -7.95 11.13
CA ASP A 192 13.47 -7.64 10.97
C ASP A 192 14.04 -7.11 12.30
N PRO A 193 15.26 -7.52 12.73
CA PRO A 193 15.85 -7.04 13.98
C PRO A 193 16.01 -5.52 14.09
N GLN A 194 16.10 -4.82 12.95
CA GLN A 194 16.21 -3.37 12.86
C GLN A 194 14.84 -2.68 12.73
N TYR A 195 13.74 -3.45 12.66
CA TYR A 195 12.40 -2.92 12.48
C TYR A 195 12.02 -1.96 13.60
N LYS A 196 11.40 -0.86 13.18
CA LYS A 196 10.74 0.09 14.08
C LYS A 196 9.36 0.36 13.53
N LYS A 197 8.37 0.46 14.42
CA LYS A 197 7.01 0.81 14.04
C LYS A 197 7.01 2.15 13.31
N ILE A 198 6.37 2.19 12.14
CA ILE A 198 6.38 3.38 11.29
C ILE A 198 5.24 4.31 11.71
N THR A 199 5.60 5.57 11.97
CA THR A 199 4.64 6.66 12.06
C THR A 199 4.63 7.37 10.72
N TRP A 200 3.56 7.22 9.93
CA TRP A 200 3.41 8.03 8.72
C TRP A 200 3.20 9.49 9.13
N LYS A 201 3.91 10.38 8.45
CA LYS A 201 3.71 11.82 8.54
C LYS A 201 2.92 12.28 7.33
#